data_AF-A0A244EBQ4-F1
#
_entry.id   AF-A0A244EBQ4-F1
#
_cell.length_a   1.000
_cell.length_b   1.000
_cell.length_c   1.000
_cell.angle_alpha   90.00
_cell.angle_beta   90.00
_cell.angle_gamma   90.00
#
_symmetry.space_group_name_H-M   'P 1'
#
loop_
_entity.id
_entity.type
_entity.pdbx_description
1 polymer ?
#
loop_
_entity_poly.entity_id
_entity_poly.type
_entity_poly.pdbx_seq_one_letter_code
_entity_poly.pdbx_strand_id
1 'polypeptide(L)'
;MRTDPRAACANAEERFIWAFVHDAICHPLMAITNWSRLSVRFHDWTSWRAWPRVVPAAADPVMPLPSRHHGPLEVRSLGPGIYAVRHPAINHTLHTYAKDGIEAVEIAERWFDSLAEVGIHPDGLR
;
A
#
# COMPACT_ATOMS: atom_id res chain seq x y z
N MET A 1 -23.45 -4.18 0.80
CA MET A 1 -21.99 -3.91 0.71
C MET A 1 -21.60 -3.10 1.92
N ARG A 2 -20.83 -3.69 2.85
CA ARG A 2 -20.19 -2.94 3.94
C ARG A 2 -18.87 -2.45 3.36
N THR A 3 -18.83 -1.20 2.92
CA THR A 3 -17.57 -0.52 2.60
C THR A 3 -16.78 -0.47 3.89
N ASP A 4 -15.65 -1.16 3.95
CA ASP A 4 -14.71 -1.02 5.06
C ASP A 4 -14.33 0.47 5.15
N PRO A 5 -14.66 1.18 6.25
CA PRO A 5 -14.34 2.59 6.41
C PRO A 5 -12.83 2.85 6.26
N ARG A 6 -11.99 1.86 6.57
CA ARG A 6 -10.54 1.95 6.41
C ARG A 6 -10.11 1.90 4.94
N ALA A 7 -10.84 1.20 4.09
CA ALA A 7 -10.58 1.17 2.65
C ALA A 7 -11.03 2.47 1.95
N ALA A 8 -12.08 3.13 2.46
CA ALA A 8 -12.50 4.44 1.97
C ALA A 8 -11.60 5.59 2.48
N CYS A 9 -10.96 5.40 3.64
CA CYS A 9 -10.07 6.36 4.30
C CYS A 9 -8.59 5.97 4.21
N ALA A 10 -8.17 5.21 3.20
CA ALA A 10 -6.76 4.97 2.90
C ALA A 10 -6.08 6.24 2.31
N ASN A 11 -6.44 7.41 2.83
CA ASN A 11 -5.79 8.66 2.48
C ASN A 11 -4.46 8.69 3.22
N ALA A 12 -3.36 8.81 2.47
CA ALA A 12 -2.01 8.80 3.03
C ALA A 12 -1.74 9.98 3.98
N GLU A 13 -2.56 11.04 3.89
CA GLU A 13 -2.45 12.26 4.68
C GLU A 13 -3.81 12.57 5.33
N GLU A 14 -3.79 12.84 6.63
CA GLU A 14 -4.93 13.40 7.37
C GLU A 14 -4.55 14.78 7.92
N ARG A 15 -5.38 15.78 7.63
CA ARG A 15 -5.20 17.14 8.15
C ARG A 15 -6.09 17.34 9.36
N PHE A 16 -5.52 17.12 10.55
CA PHE A 16 -6.22 17.11 11.84
C PHE A 16 -7.19 18.28 12.06
N ILE A 17 -6.78 19.51 11.75
CA ILE A 17 -7.64 20.70 11.90
C ILE A 17 -8.91 20.57 11.05
N TRP A 18 -8.76 20.10 9.81
CA TRP A 18 -9.89 19.94 8.90
C TRP A 18 -10.74 18.72 9.25
N ALA A 19 -10.13 17.64 9.75
CA ALA A 19 -10.87 16.50 10.31
C ALA A 19 -11.73 16.94 11.49
N PHE A 20 -11.20 17.75 12.40
CA PHE A 20 -11.97 18.32 13.50
C PHE A 20 -13.12 19.21 13.01
N VAL A 21 -12.86 20.12 12.06
CA VAL A 21 -13.92 20.96 11.46
C VAL A 21 -14.99 20.10 10.79
N HIS A 22 -14.60 19.04 10.09
CA HIS A 22 -15.51 18.11 9.45
C HIS A 22 -16.40 17.41 10.49
N ASP A 23 -15.81 16.82 11.53
CA ASP A 23 -16.55 16.04 12.52
C ASP A 23 -17.37 16.90 13.48
N ALA A 24 -16.77 17.96 14.02
CA ALA A 24 -17.36 18.76 15.11
C ALA A 24 -18.29 19.88 14.61
N ILE A 25 -18.16 20.32 13.35
CA ILE A 25 -18.98 21.41 12.80
C ILE A 25 -19.89 20.90 11.69
N CYS A 26 -19.35 20.12 10.75
CA CYS A 26 -20.14 19.73 9.59
C CYS A 26 -21.24 18.71 9.92
N HIS A 27 -20.96 17.67 10.70
CA HIS A 27 -21.99 16.70 11.06
C HIS A 27 -23.16 17.33 11.85
N PRO A 28 -22.93 18.18 12.88
CA PRO A 28 -24.02 18.91 13.51
C PRO A 28 -24.79 19.81 12.54
N LEU A 29 -24.09 20.51 11.63
CA LEU A 29 -24.74 21.37 10.64
C LEU A 29 -25.66 20.56 9.70
N MET A 30 -25.24 19.38 9.26
CA MET A 30 -26.08 18.49 8.44
C MET A 30 -27.32 18.02 9.22
N ALA A 31 -27.15 17.65 10.50
CA ALA A 31 -28.26 17.25 11.34
C ALA A 31 -29.29 18.38 11.53
N ILE A 32 -28.82 19.60 11.83
CA ILE A 32 -29.68 20.77 12.09
C ILE A 32 -30.40 21.24 10.81
N THR A 33 -29.73 21.15 9.66
CA THR A 33 -30.30 21.58 8.37
C THR A 33 -31.02 20.47 7.62
N ASN A 34 -31.27 19.33 8.27
CA ASN A 34 -31.90 18.15 7.69
C ASN A 34 -31.29 17.75 6.33
N TRP A 35 -29.97 17.65 6.29
CA TRP A 35 -29.22 17.22 5.09
C TRP A 35 -29.47 18.11 3.87
N SER A 36 -29.63 19.42 4.10
CA SER A 36 -29.78 20.41 3.02
C SER A 36 -28.65 20.31 1.98
N ARG A 37 -28.93 20.75 0.74
CA ARG A 37 -27.94 20.73 -0.35
C ARG A 37 -26.67 21.52 0.00
N LEU A 38 -26.80 22.59 0.79
CA LEU A 38 -25.67 23.42 1.21
C LEU A 38 -24.83 22.72 2.29
N SER A 39 -25.47 22.10 3.29
CA SER A 39 -24.74 21.35 4.32
C SER A 39 -24.02 20.13 3.73
N VAL A 40 -24.63 19.46 2.74
CA VAL A 40 -23.96 18.35 2.02
C VAL A 40 -22.77 18.86 1.19
N ARG A 41 -22.90 19.99 0.49
CA ARG A 41 -21.74 20.58 -0.21
C ARG A 41 -20.63 21.01 0.74
N PHE A 42 -20.99 21.56 1.89
CA PHE A 42 -20.03 21.93 2.93
C PHE A 42 -19.34 20.71 3.54
N HIS A 43 -20.08 19.62 3.74
CA HIS A 43 -19.55 18.32 4.14
C HIS A 43 -18.54 17.79 3.15
N ASP A 44 -18.89 17.74 1.87
CA ASP A 44 -18.00 17.23 0.85
C ASP A 44 -16.74 18.10 0.74
N TRP A 45 -16.90 19.42 0.84
CA TRP A 45 -15.77 20.35 0.82
C TRP A 45 -14.83 20.17 2.02
N THR A 46 -15.36 20.06 3.24
CA THR A 46 -14.55 19.82 4.45
C THR A 46 -13.89 18.44 4.42
N SER A 47 -14.57 17.42 3.91
CA SER A 47 -14.03 16.06 3.72
C SER A 47 -12.81 16.06 2.81
N TRP A 48 -12.86 16.75 1.67
CA TRP A 48 -11.72 16.87 0.75
C TRP A 48 -10.52 17.61 1.36
N ARG A 49 -10.77 18.53 2.31
CA ARG A 49 -9.71 19.24 3.03
C ARG A 49 -9.11 18.40 4.15
N ALA A 50 -9.93 17.62 4.85
CA ALA A 50 -9.53 16.72 5.93
C ALA A 50 -8.69 15.55 5.41
N TRP A 51 -9.10 14.97 4.30
CA TRP A 51 -8.43 13.83 3.69
C TRP A 51 -8.17 14.08 2.20
N PRO A 52 -7.03 14.69 1.86
CA PRO A 52 -6.61 14.88 0.48
C PRO A 52 -6.51 13.52 -0.24
N ARG A 53 -7.23 13.40 -1.35
CA ARG A 53 -7.16 12.23 -2.24
C ARG A 53 -5.89 12.31 -3.08
N VAL A 54 -4.74 12.15 -2.45
CA VAL A 54 -3.49 11.97 -3.19
C VAL A 54 -3.51 10.55 -3.72
N VAL A 55 -3.67 10.40 -5.03
CA VAL A 55 -3.38 9.12 -5.69
C VAL A 55 -1.88 8.90 -5.49
N PRO A 56 -1.45 7.81 -4.81
CA PRO A 56 -0.03 7.50 -4.73
C PRO A 56 0.54 7.52 -6.14
N ALA A 57 1.73 8.09 -6.33
CA ALA A 57 2.43 7.93 -7.60
C ALA A 57 2.38 6.44 -7.97
N ALA A 58 1.98 6.15 -9.21
CA ALA A 58 1.81 4.77 -9.65
C ALA A 58 3.05 3.99 -9.22
N ALA A 59 2.87 3.00 -8.34
CA ALA A 59 3.97 2.18 -7.89
C ALA A 59 4.70 1.68 -9.14
N ASP A 60 6.03 1.76 -9.15
CA ASP A 60 6.83 1.31 -10.30
C ASP A 60 6.33 -0.05 -10.77
N PRO A 61 6.20 -0.25 -12.10
CA PRO A 61 5.57 -1.43 -12.65
C PRO A 61 6.23 -2.69 -12.08
N VAL A 62 5.43 -3.48 -11.37
CA VAL A 62 5.86 -4.78 -10.86
C VAL A 62 5.98 -5.71 -12.06
N MET A 63 7.20 -6.13 -12.37
CA MET A 63 7.48 -7.06 -13.45
C MET A 63 7.57 -8.47 -12.85
N PRO A 64 6.67 -9.39 -13.21
CA PRO A 64 6.83 -10.79 -12.85
C PRO A 64 8.00 -11.37 -13.67
N LEU A 65 9.06 -11.78 -12.99
CA LEU A 65 10.21 -12.42 -13.62
C LEU A 65 10.29 -13.89 -13.19
N PRO A 66 10.56 -14.82 -14.13
CA PRO A 66 10.63 -16.24 -13.80
C PRO A 66 11.83 -16.52 -12.90
N SER A 67 11.61 -17.31 -11.86
CA SER A 67 12.65 -17.94 -11.05
C SER A 67 12.67 -19.45 -11.33
N ARG A 68 13.80 -20.11 -11.05
CA ARG A 68 14.00 -21.55 -11.24
C ARG A 68 13.25 -22.38 -10.21
N HIS A 69 13.24 -21.97 -8.94
CA HIS A 69 12.72 -22.79 -7.85
C HIS A 69 11.40 -22.28 -7.24
N HIS A 70 11.13 -20.98 -7.35
CA HIS A 70 10.08 -20.30 -6.57
C HIS A 70 8.92 -19.79 -7.42
N GLY A 71 8.87 -20.16 -8.71
CA GLY A 71 7.90 -19.62 -9.66
C GLY A 71 8.17 -18.15 -10.00
N PRO A 72 7.21 -17.40 -10.57
CA PRO A 72 7.43 -16.00 -10.90
C PRO A 72 7.58 -15.14 -9.63
N LEU A 73 8.67 -14.38 -9.55
CA LEU A 73 8.91 -13.39 -8.50
C LEU A 73 8.51 -11.99 -8.97
N GLU A 74 7.96 -11.20 -8.05
CA GLU A 74 7.55 -9.82 -8.30
C GLU A 74 8.75 -8.88 -8.14
N VAL A 75 9.21 -8.27 -9.23
CA VAL A 75 10.37 -7.37 -9.22
C VAL A 75 9.94 -5.94 -9.45
N ARG A 76 10.40 -5.04 -8.58
CA ARG A 76 10.17 -3.60 -8.68
C ARG A 76 11.51 -2.87 -8.64
N SER A 77 11.75 -2.00 -9.63
CA SER A 77 12.89 -1.07 -9.60
C SER A 77 12.57 0.07 -8.62
N LEU A 78 13.46 0.37 -7.68
CA LEU A 78 13.33 1.48 -6.73
C LEU A 78 14.21 2.68 -7.10
N GLY A 79 15.06 2.53 -8.12
CA GLY A 79 16.06 3.51 -8.54
C GLY A 79 17.21 2.83 -9.30
N PRO A 80 18.19 3.60 -9.80
CA PRO A 80 19.32 3.05 -10.55
C PRO A 80 20.07 1.98 -9.75
N GLY A 81 19.97 0.73 -10.21
CA GLY A 81 20.64 -0.42 -9.61
C GLY A 81 20.04 -0.94 -8.30
N ILE A 82 18.86 -0.46 -7.87
CA ILE A 82 18.19 -0.90 -6.64
C ILE A 82 16.87 -1.59 -6.99
N TYR A 83 16.71 -2.82 -6.52
CA TYR A 83 15.54 -3.65 -6.79
C TYR A 83 14.92 -4.18 -5.50
N ALA A 84 13.59 -4.17 -5.45
CA ALA A 84 12.81 -4.93 -4.50
C ALA A 84 12.25 -6.18 -5.20
N VAL A 85 12.55 -7.36 -4.65
CA VAL A 85 12.06 -8.65 -5.14
C VAL A 85 11.18 -9.26 -4.07
N ARG A 86 9.92 -9.53 -4.41
CA ARG A 86 8.94 -10.14 -3.52
C ARG A 86 8.56 -11.51 -4.04
N HIS A 87 8.50 -12.46 -3.12
CA HIS A 87 7.90 -13.76 -3.38
C HIS A 87 6.39 -13.69 -3.12
N PRO A 88 5.52 -14.18 -4.01
CA PRO A 88 4.07 -14.05 -3.83
C PRO A 88 3.54 -14.88 -2.65
N ALA A 89 4.09 -16.08 -2.44
CA ALA A 89 3.69 -16.98 -1.34
C ALA A 89 4.46 -16.78 -0.02
N ILE A 90 5.61 -16.10 -0.01
CA ILE A 90 6.41 -15.87 1.20
C ILE A 90 6.28 -14.37 1.51
N ASN A 91 5.81 -14.02 2.71
CA ASN A 91 5.59 -12.63 3.10
C ASN A 91 6.91 -11.89 3.45
N HIS A 92 7.87 -11.96 2.53
CA HIS A 92 9.17 -11.33 2.61
C HIS A 92 9.49 -10.63 1.29
N THR A 93 10.13 -9.46 1.39
CA THR A 93 10.61 -8.68 0.26
C THR A 93 12.09 -8.43 0.46
N LEU A 94 12.92 -8.85 -0.49
CA LEU A 94 14.34 -8.58 -0.48
C LEU A 94 14.60 -7.27 -1.21
N HIS A 95 15.38 -6.37 -0.59
CA HIS A 95 15.93 -5.21 -1.28
C HIS A 95 17.41 -5.48 -1.59
N THR A 96 17.79 -5.38 -2.86
CA THR A 96 19.15 -5.69 -3.31
C THR A 96 19.64 -4.70 -4.35
N TYR A 97 20.97 -4.62 -4.46
CA TYR A 97 21.62 -4.01 -5.61
C TYR A 97 21.81 -5.05 -6.71
N ALA A 98 21.53 -4.68 -7.95
CA ALA A 98 21.72 -5.51 -9.14
C ALA A 98 21.86 -4.63 -10.38
N LYS A 99 22.49 -5.15 -11.44
CA LYS A 99 22.63 -4.47 -12.73
C LYS A 99 21.33 -4.44 -13.52
N ASP A 100 20.47 -5.43 -13.31
CA ASP A 100 19.18 -5.61 -13.97
C ASP A 100 18.23 -6.45 -13.09
N GLY A 101 16.98 -6.59 -13.54
CA GLY A 101 15.97 -7.37 -12.81
C GLY A 101 16.26 -8.88 -12.79
N ILE A 102 17.02 -9.42 -13.73
CA ILE A 102 17.33 -10.86 -13.80
C ILE A 102 18.34 -11.20 -12.70
N GLU A 103 19.40 -10.41 -12.57
CA GLU A 103 20.38 -10.57 -11.50
C GLU A 103 19.74 -10.35 -10.12
N ALA A 104 18.78 -9.43 -10.00
CA ALA A 104 18.01 -9.25 -8.77
C ALA A 104 17.24 -10.52 -8.38
N VAL A 105 16.64 -11.22 -9.36
CA VAL A 105 15.97 -12.52 -9.14
C VAL A 105 16.96 -13.57 -8.69
N GLU A 106 18.12 -13.71 -9.34
CA GLU A 106 19.13 -14.71 -8.96
C GLU A 106 19.65 -14.50 -7.53
N ILE A 107 19.82 -13.24 -7.10
CA ILE A 107 20.19 -12.91 -5.72
C ILE A 107 19.05 -13.28 -4.77
N ALA A 108 17.81 -12.95 -5.14
CA ALA A 108 16.64 -13.23 -4.32
C ALA A 108 16.40 -14.74 -4.15
N GLU A 109 16.57 -15.54 -5.20
CA GLU A 109 16.47 -17.00 -5.12
C GLU A 109 17.43 -17.58 -4.11
N ARG A 110 18.72 -17.22 -4.18
CA ARG A 110 19.73 -17.69 -3.21
C ARG A 110 19.36 -17.30 -1.78
N TRP A 111 18.81 -16.11 -1.60
CA TRP A 111 18.36 -15.65 -0.29
C TRP A 111 17.14 -16.44 0.20
N PHE A 112 16.13 -16.67 -0.63
CA PHE A 112 14.96 -17.49 -0.28
C PHE A 112 15.34 -18.94 0.01
N ASP A 113 16.25 -19.53 -0.77
CA ASP A 113 16.79 -20.86 -0.53
C ASP A 113 17.47 -20.92 0.84
N SER A 114 18.25 -19.89 1.20
CA SER A 114 18.89 -19.82 2.53
C SER A 114 17.89 -19.72 3.69
N LEU A 115 16.74 -19.06 3.50
CA LEU A 115 15.68 -19.01 4.51
C LEU A 115 15.02 -20.38 4.70
N ALA A 116 14.84 -21.13 3.61
CA ALA A 116 14.30 -22.49 3.65
C ALA A 116 15.26 -23.47 4.35
N GLU A 117 16.57 -23.35 4.10
CA GLU A 117 17.61 -24.18 4.74
C GLU A 117 17.77 -23.91 6.24
N VAL A 118 17.55 -22.66 6.70
CA VAL A 118 17.65 -22.28 8.12
C VAL A 118 16.41 -22.73 8.93
N GLY A 119 15.40 -23.32 8.29
CA GLY A 119 14.23 -23.88 8.98
C GLY A 119 13.26 -22.82 9.51
N ILE A 120 13.25 -21.62 8.94
CA ILE A 120 12.21 -20.62 9.21
C ILE A 120 11.02 -20.98 8.32
N HIS A 121 10.21 -21.95 8.78
CA HIS A 121 8.90 -22.21 8.19
C HIS A 121 8.08 -20.91 8.28
N PRO A 122 7.48 -20.40 7.18
CA PRO A 122 6.69 -19.17 7.20
C PRO A 122 5.45 -19.25 8.12
N ASP A 123 5.07 -20.46 8.54
CA ASP A 123 3.89 -20.73 9.36
C ASP A 123 4.19 -21.11 10.82
N GLY A 124 5.47 -21.21 11.22
CA GLY A 124 5.83 -21.50 12.62
C GLY A 124 5.20 -22.77 13.23
N LEU A 125 4.76 -23.72 12.42
CA LEU A 125 4.06 -24.92 12.89
C LEU A 125 4.81 -26.19 12.46
N ARG A 126 5.26 -26.94 13.49
CA ARG A 126 5.60 -28.35 13.39
C ARG A 126 4.33 -29.20 13.44
#